data_AF-A0A936RCA5-F1
#
_entry.id   AF-A0A936RCA5-F1
#
_cell.length_a   1.000
_cell.length_b   1.000
_cell.length_c   1.000
_cell.angle_alpha   90.00
_cell.angle_beta   90.00
_cell.angle_gamma   90.00
#
_symmetry.space_group_name_H-M   'P 1'
#
loop_
_entity.id
_entity.type
_entity.pdbx_description
1 polymer ?
#
loop_
_entity_poly.entity_id
_entity_poly.type
_entity_poly.pdbx_seq_one_letter_code
_entity_poly.pdbx_strand_id
1 'polypeptide(L)' 'MKLSLAQKIVKLFSSGSTFEKMMADSMRYRFTCSCGKETSIWDIGGIRYKAFGNPKTSARCTHCGKIAMRTIYKVEN' A
#
# COMPACT_ATOMS: atom_id res chain seq x y z
N MET A 1 -0.64 9.82 10.94
CA MET A 1 -0.61 9.19 9.60
C MET A 1 -1.34 10.12 8.63
N LYS A 2 -0.66 10.73 7.65
CA LYS A 2 -1.28 11.70 6.72
C LYS A 2 -1.73 10.94 5.47
N LEU A 3 -3.04 10.89 5.21
CA LEU A 3 -3.59 10.22 4.02
C LEU A 3 -3.09 10.89 2.74
N SER A 4 -2.77 10.07 1.74
CA SER A 4 -2.46 10.51 0.38
C SER A 4 -3.68 11.13 -0.29
N LEU A 5 -3.48 11.89 -1.37
CA LEU A 5 -4.60 12.47 -2.13
C LEU A 5 -5.53 11.37 -2.66
N ALA A 6 -4.99 10.26 -3.16
CA ALA A 6 -5.76 9.10 -3.62
C ALA A 6 -6.60 8.49 -2.47
N GLN A 7 -6.01 8.32 -1.29
CA GLN A 7 -6.72 7.80 -0.11
C GLN A 7 -7.82 8.74 0.37
N LYS A 8 -7.61 10.07 0.28
CA LYS A 8 -8.65 11.05 0.60
C LYS A 8 -9.82 10.98 -0.37
N ILE A 9 -9.55 10.89 -1.68
CA ILE A 9 -10.58 10.73 -2.70
C ILE A 9 -11.38 9.45 -2.45
N VAL A 10 -10.70 8.31 -2.26
CA VAL A 10 -11.40 7.05 -1.97
C VAL A 10 -12.20 7.14 -0.68
N LYS A 11 -11.69 7.78 0.38
CA LYS A 11 -12.43 8.00 1.63
C LYS A 11 -13.70 8.82 1.42
N LEU A 12 -13.67 9.84 0.55
CA LEU A 12 -14.83 10.70 0.27
C LEU A 12 -15.94 9.96 -0.46
N PHE A 13 -15.59 9.04 -1.38
CA PHE A 13 -16.56 8.30 -2.20
C PHE A 13 -16.94 6.92 -1.64
N SER A 14 -16.34 6.50 -0.52
CA SER A 14 -16.63 5.21 0.12
C SER A 14 -17.28 5.39 1.48
N SER A 15 -18.01 4.36 1.93
CA SER A 15 -18.49 4.32 3.32
C SER A 15 -17.33 4.06 4.28
N GLY A 16 -17.41 4.56 5.52
CA GLY A 16 -16.34 4.41 6.51
C GLY A 16 -15.92 2.95 6.73
N SER A 17 -16.89 2.04 6.82
CA SER A 17 -16.64 0.59 6.96
C SER A 17 -15.96 -0.03 5.73
N THR A 18 -16.24 0.49 4.53
CA THR A 18 -15.57 0.05 3.30
C THR A 18 -14.14 0.56 3.26
N PHE A 19 -13.92 1.82 3.64
CA PHE A 19 -12.59 2.42 3.71
C PHE A 19 -11.68 1.69 4.69
N GLU A 20 -12.19 1.29 5.86
CA GLU A 20 -11.44 0.50 6.84
C GLU A 20 -11.05 -0.88 6.28
N LYS A 21 -11.96 -1.56 5.58
CA LYS A 21 -11.66 -2.82 4.89
C LYS A 21 -10.61 -2.64 3.81
N MET A 22 -10.67 -1.55 3.06
CA MET A 22 -9.68 -1.20 2.04
C MET A 22 -8.30 -0.93 2.65
N MET A 23 -8.26 -0.19 3.77
CA MET A 23 -7.03 0.07 4.52
C MET A 23 -6.41 -1.23 5.02
N ALA A 24 -7.21 -2.07 5.70
CA ALA A 24 -6.75 -3.33 6.25
C ALA A 24 -6.20 -4.27 5.17
N ASP A 25 -6.86 -4.37 4.01
CA ASP A 25 -6.38 -5.19 2.89
C ASP A 25 -5.13 -4.57 2.24
N SER A 26 -5.08 -3.24 2.07
CA SER A 26 -3.91 -2.56 1.51
C SER A 26 -2.65 -2.70 2.37
N MET A 27 -2.79 -2.79 3.70
CA MET A 27 -1.68 -3.01 4.63
C MET A 27 -1.08 -4.43 4.53
N ARG A 28 -1.84 -5.39 4.00
CA ARG A 28 -1.34 -6.76 3.74
C ARG A 28 -0.47 -6.83 2.50
N TYR A 29 -0.65 -5.92 1.56
CA TYR A 29 0.23 -5.79 0.40
C TYR A 29 1.50 -5.08 0.82
N ARG A 30 2.61 -5.82 0.85
CA ARG A 30 3.92 -5.32 1.32
C ARG A 30 4.99 -5.56 0.27
N PHE A 31 6.07 -4.81 0.42
CA PHE A 31 7.28 -5.00 -0.36
C PHE A 31 8.50 -4.70 0.51
N THR A 32 9.60 -5.40 0.21
CA THR A 32 10.89 -5.18 0.89
C THR A 32 11.77 -4.27 0.05
N CYS A 33 12.21 -3.17 0.66
CA CYS A 33 13.18 -2.30 0.05
C CYS A 33 14.59 -2.87 0.24
N SER A 34 15.53 -2.49 -0.63
CA SER A 34 16.95 -2.84 -0.49
C SER A 34 17.63 -2.22 0.74
N CYS A 35 16.97 -1.29 1.45
CA CYS A 35 17.41 -0.83 2.76
C CYS A 35 17.06 -1.80 3.90
N GLY A 36 16.46 -2.95 3.60
CA GLY A 36 16.06 -3.97 4.59
C GLY A 36 14.77 -3.66 5.35
N LYS A 37 14.10 -2.54 5.03
CA LYS A 37 12.78 -2.22 5.60
C LYS A 37 11.67 -2.74 4.70
N GLU A 38 10.70 -3.40 5.34
CA GLU A 38 9.42 -3.73 4.74
C GLU A 38 8.50 -2.50 4.81
N THR A 39 7.71 -2.28 3.78
CA THR A 39 6.74 -1.18 3.72
C THR A 39 5.47 -1.68 3.06
N SER A 40 4.31 -1.26 3.56
CA SER A 40 3.04 -1.61 2.93
C SER A 40 2.67 -0.65 1.81
N ILE A 41 1.77 -1.10 0.92
CA ILE A 41 1.20 -0.25 -0.12
C ILE A 41 0.42 0.92 0.49
N TRP A 42 -0.22 0.71 1.63
CA TRP A 42 -0.90 1.78 2.34
C TRP A 42 0.04 2.89 2.81
N ASP A 43 1.22 2.52 3.32
CA ASP A 43 2.21 3.48 3.85
C ASP A 43 2.78 4.41 2.77
N ILE A 44 2.89 3.92 1.53
CA ILE A 44 3.31 4.73 0.38
C ILE A 44 2.15 5.52 -0.25
N GLY A 45 0.95 5.47 0.35
CA GLY A 45 -0.24 6.18 -0.11
C GLY A 45 -1.04 5.46 -1.19
N GLY A 46 -0.72 4.20 -1.48
CA GLY A 46 -1.44 3.36 -2.42
C GLY A 46 -2.64 2.66 -1.79
N ILE A 47 -3.50 2.10 -2.64
CA ILE A 47 -4.69 1.35 -2.24
C ILE A 47 -4.73 0.06 -3.08
N ARG A 48 -4.84 -1.08 -2.40
CA ARG A 48 -5.15 -2.38 -3.01
C ARG A 48 -6.25 -3.03 -2.19
N TYR A 49 -7.39 -3.24 -2.83
CA TYR A 49 -8.55 -3.85 -2.20
C TYR A 49 -9.11 -4.95 -3.10
N LYS A 50 -9.31 -6.15 -2.54
CA LYS A 50 -9.75 -7.35 -3.27
C LYS A 50 -8.89 -7.66 -4.50
N ALA A 51 -7.64 -7.17 -4.50
CA ALA A 51 -6.70 -7.48 -5.55
C ALA A 51 -6.17 -8.91 -5.36
N PHE A 52 -5.53 -9.45 -6.40
CA PHE A 52 -4.86 -10.74 -6.36
C PHE A 52 -3.51 -10.66 -7.08
N GLY A 53 -2.63 -11.61 -6.79
CA GLY A 53 -1.30 -11.74 -7.40
C GLY A 53 -0.22 -10.81 -6.84
N ASN A 54 0.99 -11.00 -7.39
CA ASN A 54 2.23 -10.37 -6.93
C ASN A 54 2.84 -9.47 -8.02
N PRO A 55 2.20 -8.33 -8.36
CA PRO A 55 2.70 -7.48 -9.43
C PRO A 55 4.02 -6.81 -9.02
N LYS A 56 4.84 -6.52 -10.03
CA LYS A 56 6.00 -5.65 -9.89
C LYS A 56 5.56 -4.22 -10.19
N THR A 57 5.79 -3.31 -9.24
CA THR A 57 5.51 -1.88 -9.45
C THR A 57 6.70 -1.03 -9.03
N SER A 58 6.78 0.18 -9.59
CA SER A 58 7.69 1.20 -9.10
C SER A 58 7.14 1.77 -7.80
N ALA A 59 7.81 1.48 -6.69
CA ALA A 59 7.42 1.94 -5.36
C ALA A 59 8.54 2.79 -4.75
N ARG A 60 8.15 3.93 -4.17
CA ARG A 60 9.04 4.76 -3.36
C ARG A 60 9.09 4.21 -1.94
N CYS A 61 10.29 3.95 -1.43
CA CYS A 61 10.45 3.60 -0.01
C CYS A 61 10.28 4.85 0.87
N THR A 62 9.42 4.77 1.88
CA THR A 62 9.21 5.84 2.87
C THR A 62 10.40 6.03 3.81
N HIS A 63 11.24 5.00 3.98
CA HIS A 63 12.41 5.06 4.86
C HIS A 63 13.64 5.66 4.20
N CYS A 64 14.00 5.23 2.99
CA CYS A 64 15.23 5.68 2.31
C CYS A 64 14.98 6.59 1.10
N GLY A 65 13.71 6.82 0.74
CA GLY A 65 13.33 7.70 -0.38
C GLY A 65 13.59 7.13 -1.78
N LYS A 66 14.32 6.01 -1.92
CA LYS A 66 14.64 5.41 -3.22
C LYS A 66 13.39 4.88 -3.92
N ILE A 67 13.31 5.14 -5.23
CA ILE A 67 12.28 4.62 -6.13
C ILE A 67 12.90 3.46 -6.90
N ALA A 68 12.29 2.30 -6.83
CA ALA A 68 12.74 1.12 -7.55
C ALA A 68 11.57 0.20 -7.87
N MET A 69 11.76 -0.70 -8.85
CA MET A 69 10.79 -1.74 -9.14
C MET A 69 10.83 -2.81 -8.05
N ARG A 70 9.70 -3.02 -7.37
CA ARG A 70 9.56 -3.94 -6.25
C ARG A 70 8.43 -4.92 -6.54
N THR A 71 8.65 -6.19 -6.20
CA THR A 71 7.60 -7.20 -6.20
C THR A 71 6.75 -6.99 -4.96
N ILE A 72 5.47 -6.72 -5.14
CA ILE A 72 4.51 -6.68 -4.04
C ILE A 72 4.08 -8.12 -3.75
N TYR A 73 4.06 -8.50 -2.49
CA TYR A 73 3.46 -9.74 -2.03
C TYR A 73 2.35 -9.45 -1.03
N LYS A 74 1.36 -10.34 -0.99
CA LYS A 74 0.30 -10.29 0.01
C LYS A 74 0.72 -11.14 1.20
N VAL A 75 0.78 -10.53 2.38
CA VAL A 75 0.96 -11.25 3.64
C VAL A 75 -0.42 -11.78 4.06
N GLU A 76 -0.60 -13.10 3.97
CA GLU A 76 -1.71 -13.79 4.62
C GLU A 76 -1.30 -14.04 6.06
N ASN A 77 -2.01 -13.41 6.98
CA ASN A 77 -1.81 -13.54 8.42
C ASN A 77 -3.05 -14.17 9.03
#